data_AF-A0A2V8G5A1-F1
#
_entry.id   AF-A0A2V8G5A1-F1
#
_cell.length_a   1.000
_cell.length_b   1.000
_cell.length_c   1.000
_cell.angle_alpha   90.00
_cell.angle_beta   90.00
_cell.angle_gamma   90.00
#
_symmetry.space_group_name_H-M   'P 1'
#
loop_
_entity.id
_entity.type
_entity.pdbx_description
1 polymer ?
#
loop_
_entity_poly.entity_id
_entity_poly.type
_entity_poly.pdbx_seq_one_letter_code
_entity_poly.pdbx_strand_id
1 'polypeptide(L)'
;EALWQHRNLGKAFYENPATHQEAVAEFRKALDLAPGSARERVNYGLALLRAGRTREGIAELQRAQRQDPSIPQTWFVLGVEFKKAADYRRATAQFEQMVRLVPGEPISHYNLGYLYRLAGRTAQARDEFEKAAQLDPSFAAPHFQLFNINRDAGASDEAAREQTVFLRLKREQAGAVVPEDVDWSRYAEIVDPAEPAQSIEASPAATLAFDDRRVAEGFDPQTAGLLVLDVDADGRPDLLVWSRDRVRVIRHGDEPVDRSDLEDVRGVRAIAAGDYDNDGLPDLCILTDEGASLFANRKGTFVRAPAALPSGRFNAALWLDYDHDYDLDLMLLGSPNRLMRNNGRAGFSDETRDFPFAAGEVTAAAVLDVVPDQPGTDVAMAYADRAGVLYRDRLAGRYEPRPLDGVAPGVRALVAEDVDHDGAVDLMTVAPASVRILLNHQARFDPAATLAGARSLAL
;
A
#
# COMPACT_ATOMS: atom_id res chain seq x y z
N GLU A 1 -4.17 -23.81 -8.34
CA GLU A 1 -3.50 -22.88 -9.25
C GLU A 1 -4.46 -21.87 -9.89
N ALA A 2 -5.37 -22.25 -10.80
CA ALA A 2 -6.27 -21.29 -11.47
C ALA A 2 -7.11 -20.40 -10.51
N LEU A 3 -7.64 -20.97 -9.42
CA LEU A 3 -8.38 -20.20 -8.42
C LEU A 3 -7.50 -19.14 -7.73
N TRP A 4 -6.25 -19.48 -7.41
CA TRP A 4 -5.29 -18.57 -6.82
C TRP A 4 -4.92 -17.44 -7.80
N GLN A 5 -4.68 -17.78 -9.07
CA GLN A 5 -4.43 -16.80 -10.12
C GLN A 5 -5.57 -15.78 -10.27
N HIS A 6 -6.82 -16.25 -10.32
CA HIS A 6 -7.98 -15.36 -10.43
C HIS A 6 -8.22 -14.51 -9.17
N ARG A 7 -7.86 -15.01 -7.98
CA ARG A 7 -7.89 -14.18 -6.75
C ARG A 7 -6.88 -13.06 -6.83
N ASN A 8 -5.64 -13.37 -7.20
CA ASN A 8 -4.56 -12.39 -7.22
C ASN A 8 -4.75 -11.34 -8.32
N LEU A 9 -5.14 -11.76 -9.52
CA LEU A 9 -5.50 -10.81 -10.58
C LEU A 9 -6.73 -9.99 -10.19
N GLY A 10 -7.73 -10.62 -9.58
CA GLY A 10 -8.92 -9.91 -9.08
C GLY A 10 -8.58 -8.85 -8.03
N LYS A 11 -7.66 -9.16 -7.10
CA LYS A 11 -7.10 -8.22 -6.13
C LYS A 11 -6.39 -7.06 -6.84
N ALA A 12 -5.40 -7.37 -7.69
CA ALA A 12 -4.64 -6.34 -8.40
C ALA A 12 -5.54 -5.38 -9.20
N PHE A 13 -6.58 -5.88 -9.86
CA PHE A 13 -7.55 -5.04 -10.56
C PHE A 13 -8.52 -4.29 -9.64
N TYR A 14 -8.86 -4.86 -8.48
CA TYR A 14 -9.72 -4.20 -7.49
C TYR A 14 -9.04 -2.96 -6.91
N GLU A 15 -7.73 -3.09 -6.71
CA GLU A 15 -6.81 -2.09 -6.20
C GLU A 15 -6.38 -1.08 -7.28
N ASN A 16 -6.97 -1.06 -8.47
CA ASN A 16 -6.70 -0.03 -9.47
C ASN A 16 -8.01 0.65 -9.90
N PRO A 17 -8.16 1.99 -9.73
CA PRO A 17 -9.36 2.76 -10.08
C PRO A 17 -9.87 2.57 -11.52
N ALA A 18 -8.98 2.28 -12.47
CA ALA A 18 -9.31 2.13 -13.88
C ALA A 18 -9.79 0.72 -14.27
N THR A 19 -9.51 -0.30 -13.44
CA THR A 19 -9.70 -1.72 -13.80
C THR A 19 -10.78 -2.44 -12.99
N HIS A 20 -11.72 -1.69 -12.42
CA HIS A 20 -12.80 -2.24 -11.60
C HIS A 20 -13.69 -3.27 -12.33
N GLN A 21 -13.83 -3.20 -13.66
CA GLN A 21 -14.60 -4.20 -14.41
C GLN A 21 -13.83 -5.52 -14.58
N GLU A 22 -12.53 -5.44 -14.76
CA GLU A 22 -11.60 -6.55 -14.81
C GLU A 22 -11.57 -7.28 -13.46
N ALA A 23 -11.55 -6.53 -12.35
CA ALA A 23 -11.69 -7.09 -10.99
C ALA A 23 -12.97 -7.93 -10.85
N VAL A 24 -14.10 -7.41 -11.33
CA VAL A 24 -15.38 -8.14 -11.33
C VAL A 24 -15.29 -9.42 -12.16
N ALA A 25 -14.62 -9.39 -13.31
CA ALA A 25 -14.46 -10.56 -14.17
C ALA A 25 -13.59 -11.64 -13.51
N GLU A 26 -12.47 -11.26 -12.89
CA GLU A 26 -11.56 -12.19 -12.23
C GLU A 26 -12.17 -12.79 -10.96
N PHE A 27 -12.78 -11.98 -10.08
CA PHE A 27 -13.50 -12.52 -8.93
C PHE A 27 -14.72 -13.35 -9.31
N ARG A 28 -15.35 -13.06 -10.46
CA ARG A 28 -16.40 -13.94 -10.99
C ARG A 28 -15.85 -15.32 -11.33
N LYS A 29 -14.71 -15.39 -12.04
CA LYS A 29 -14.04 -16.65 -12.36
C LYS A 29 -13.62 -17.40 -11.09
N ALA A 30 -13.09 -16.70 -10.08
CA ALA A 30 -12.76 -17.29 -8.78
C ALA A 30 -14.00 -17.90 -8.11
N LEU A 31 -15.13 -17.19 -8.11
CA LEU A 31 -16.40 -17.70 -7.59
C LEU A 31 -16.93 -18.89 -8.41
N ASP A 32 -16.81 -18.87 -9.73
CA ASP A 32 -17.27 -19.98 -10.58
C ASP A 32 -16.41 -21.25 -10.36
N LEU A 33 -15.12 -21.11 -10.03
CA LEU A 33 -14.25 -22.21 -9.62
C LEU A 33 -14.54 -22.72 -8.21
N ALA A 34 -15.02 -21.84 -7.32
CA ALA A 34 -15.36 -22.17 -5.93
C ALA A 34 -16.77 -21.67 -5.55
N PRO A 35 -17.85 -22.21 -6.15
CA PRO A 35 -19.21 -21.66 -6.04
C PRO A 35 -19.79 -21.76 -4.61
N GLY A 36 -19.24 -22.67 -3.80
CA GLY A 36 -19.57 -22.84 -2.39
C GLY A 36 -18.69 -22.01 -1.44
N SER A 37 -17.81 -21.14 -1.93
CA SER A 37 -16.97 -20.28 -1.08
C SER A 37 -17.70 -18.98 -0.73
N ALA A 38 -17.92 -18.76 0.57
CA ALA A 38 -18.46 -17.48 1.04
C ALA A 38 -17.47 -16.34 0.79
N ARG A 39 -16.15 -16.60 0.97
CA ARG A 39 -15.07 -15.65 0.65
C ARG A 39 -15.16 -15.15 -0.78
N GLU A 40 -15.16 -16.05 -1.76
CA GLU A 40 -15.18 -15.64 -3.18
C GLU A 40 -16.45 -14.85 -3.51
N ARG A 41 -17.57 -15.20 -2.86
CA ARG A 41 -18.82 -14.47 -3.03
C ARG A 41 -18.76 -13.07 -2.43
N VAL A 42 -18.09 -12.90 -1.28
CA VAL A 42 -17.85 -11.58 -0.70
C VAL A 42 -16.98 -10.74 -1.64
N ASN A 43 -15.84 -11.26 -2.08
CA ASN A 43 -14.90 -10.52 -2.95
C ASN A 43 -15.56 -10.13 -4.28
N TYR A 44 -16.34 -11.03 -4.88
CA TYR A 44 -17.15 -10.70 -6.06
C TYR A 44 -18.19 -9.62 -5.76
N GLY A 45 -18.87 -9.68 -4.61
CA GLY A 45 -19.81 -8.67 -4.16
C GLY A 45 -19.17 -7.29 -3.96
N LEU A 46 -17.98 -7.24 -3.36
CA LEU A 46 -17.19 -6.02 -3.16
C LEU A 46 -16.76 -5.40 -4.49
N ALA A 47 -16.21 -6.21 -5.41
CA ALA A 47 -15.82 -5.74 -6.73
C ALA A 47 -17.01 -5.17 -7.52
N LEU A 48 -18.19 -5.77 -7.40
CA LEU A 48 -19.42 -5.22 -7.98
C LEU A 48 -19.76 -3.84 -7.39
N LEU A 49 -19.62 -3.64 -6.07
CA LEU A 49 -19.84 -2.34 -5.46
C LEU A 49 -18.83 -1.29 -5.97
N ARG A 50 -17.54 -1.66 -6.00
CA ARG A 50 -16.45 -0.80 -6.47
C ARG A 50 -16.64 -0.40 -7.95
N ALA A 51 -17.14 -1.32 -8.77
CA ALA A 51 -17.50 -1.08 -10.17
C ALA A 51 -18.85 -0.33 -10.36
N GLY A 52 -19.48 0.17 -9.30
CA GLY A 52 -20.75 0.92 -9.36
C GLY A 52 -22.01 0.06 -9.57
N ARG A 53 -21.88 -1.27 -9.56
CA ARG A 53 -23.00 -2.23 -9.72
C ARG A 53 -23.66 -2.53 -8.37
N THR A 54 -24.07 -1.48 -7.66
CA THR A 54 -24.51 -1.51 -6.25
C THR A 54 -25.57 -2.55 -5.94
N ARG A 55 -26.62 -2.65 -6.77
CA ARG A 55 -27.72 -3.62 -6.54
C ARG A 55 -27.25 -5.07 -6.61
N GLU A 56 -26.33 -5.38 -7.51
CA GLU A 56 -25.80 -6.72 -7.69
C GLU A 56 -24.83 -7.06 -6.55
N GLY A 57 -23.94 -6.13 -6.19
CA GLY A 57 -23.02 -6.29 -5.07
C GLY A 57 -23.74 -6.56 -3.75
N ILE A 58 -24.77 -5.76 -3.43
CA ILE A 58 -25.63 -5.99 -2.24
C ILE A 58 -26.26 -7.39 -2.29
N ALA A 59 -26.77 -7.83 -3.45
CA ALA A 59 -27.41 -9.14 -3.55
C ALA A 59 -26.44 -10.29 -3.28
N GLU A 60 -25.19 -10.21 -3.77
CA GLU A 60 -24.15 -11.21 -3.50
C GLU A 60 -23.67 -11.17 -2.05
N LEU A 61 -23.44 -9.98 -1.48
CA LEU A 61 -23.05 -9.83 -0.07
C LEU A 61 -24.13 -10.39 0.87
N GLN A 62 -25.41 -10.18 0.58
CA GLN A 62 -26.50 -10.78 1.35
C GLN A 62 -26.56 -12.31 1.21
N ARG A 63 -26.20 -12.86 0.05
CA ARG A 63 -26.07 -14.32 -0.13
C ARG A 63 -24.90 -14.86 0.67
N ALA A 64 -23.75 -14.18 0.64
CA ALA A 64 -22.57 -14.55 1.40
C ALA A 64 -22.84 -14.49 2.91
N GLN A 65 -23.49 -13.44 3.39
CA GLN A 65 -23.90 -13.28 4.79
C GLN A 65 -24.82 -14.39 5.28
N ARG A 66 -25.77 -14.85 4.45
CA ARG A 66 -26.63 -15.99 4.80
C ARG A 66 -25.87 -17.31 4.81
N GLN A 67 -24.87 -17.44 3.95
CA GLN A 67 -24.03 -18.61 3.84
C GLN A 67 -23.07 -18.72 5.02
N ASP A 68 -22.45 -17.61 5.40
CA ASP A 68 -21.53 -17.51 6.52
C ASP A 68 -21.71 -16.16 7.25
N PRO A 69 -22.46 -16.14 8.36
CA PRO A 69 -22.69 -14.94 9.15
C PRO A 69 -21.48 -14.53 9.99
N SER A 70 -20.39 -15.31 10.00
CA SER A 70 -19.17 -15.00 10.76
C SER A 70 -18.21 -14.08 10.01
N ILE A 71 -18.48 -13.74 8.74
CA ILE A 71 -17.66 -12.84 7.92
C ILE A 71 -18.00 -11.37 8.22
N PRO A 72 -17.15 -10.59 8.92
CA PRO A 72 -17.48 -9.23 9.34
C PRO A 72 -17.70 -8.25 8.19
N GLN A 73 -17.00 -8.44 7.07
CA GLN A 73 -17.07 -7.58 5.88
C GLN A 73 -18.52 -7.43 5.38
N THR A 74 -19.29 -8.52 5.41
CA THR A 74 -20.69 -8.48 4.96
C THR A 74 -21.54 -7.56 5.83
N TRP A 75 -21.33 -7.56 7.15
CA TRP A 75 -22.08 -6.71 8.09
C TRP A 75 -21.68 -5.25 7.96
N PHE A 76 -20.38 -4.95 7.91
CA PHE A 76 -19.88 -3.59 7.75
C PHE A 76 -20.37 -2.96 6.44
N VAL A 77 -20.11 -3.62 5.32
CA VAL A 77 -20.38 -3.09 3.97
C VAL A 77 -21.87 -2.95 3.71
N LEU A 78 -22.69 -3.95 4.06
CA LEU A 78 -24.14 -3.82 3.94
C LEU A 78 -24.69 -2.71 4.85
N GLY A 79 -24.09 -2.50 6.04
CA GLY A 79 -24.44 -1.39 6.93
C GLY A 79 -24.21 -0.03 6.28
N VAL A 80 -23.02 0.17 5.70
CA VAL A 80 -22.66 1.38 4.94
C VAL A 80 -23.61 1.59 3.75
N GLU A 81 -23.83 0.56 2.94
CA GLU A 81 -24.69 0.67 1.75
C GLU A 81 -26.16 0.95 2.09
N PHE A 82 -26.71 0.34 3.15
CA PHE A 82 -28.07 0.69 3.60
C PHE A 82 -28.14 2.08 4.21
N LYS A 83 -27.08 2.54 4.88
CA LYS A 83 -27.02 3.92 5.39
C LYS A 83 -27.01 4.92 4.25
N LYS A 84 -26.18 4.72 3.21
CA LYS A 84 -26.14 5.54 1.99
C LYS A 84 -27.49 5.57 1.27
N ALA A 85 -28.21 4.44 1.27
CA ALA A 85 -29.57 4.33 0.74
C ALA A 85 -30.67 4.90 1.67
N ALA A 86 -30.30 5.49 2.82
CA ALA A 86 -31.21 5.97 3.87
C ALA A 86 -32.17 4.91 4.46
N ASP A 87 -31.87 3.61 4.29
CA ASP A 87 -32.57 2.52 4.97
C ASP A 87 -31.94 2.29 6.36
N TYR A 88 -32.14 3.28 7.23
CA TYR A 88 -31.52 3.32 8.56
C TYR A 88 -31.90 2.11 9.41
N ARG A 89 -33.11 1.56 9.23
CA ARG A 89 -33.55 0.38 9.97
C ARG A 89 -32.66 -0.83 9.66
N ARG A 90 -32.39 -1.10 8.37
CA ARG A 90 -31.50 -2.20 8.00
C ARG A 90 -30.05 -1.88 8.36
N ALA A 91 -29.61 -0.64 8.14
CA ALA A 91 -28.26 -0.22 8.53
C ALA A 91 -27.98 -0.47 10.02
N THR A 92 -28.90 -0.07 10.91
CA THR A 92 -28.77 -0.32 12.36
C THR A 92 -28.61 -1.80 12.65
N ALA A 93 -29.45 -2.66 12.07
CA ALA A 93 -29.37 -4.10 12.28
C ALA A 93 -28.03 -4.69 11.79
N GLN A 94 -27.44 -4.14 10.72
CA GLN A 94 -26.13 -4.57 10.25
C GLN A 94 -25.02 -4.16 11.22
N PHE A 95 -24.97 -2.89 11.63
CA PHE A 95 -23.94 -2.41 12.57
C PHE A 95 -24.08 -3.02 13.96
N GLU A 96 -25.30 -3.31 14.45
CA GLU A 96 -25.53 -4.06 15.70
C GLU A 96 -24.92 -5.48 15.66
N GLN A 97 -24.86 -6.12 14.49
CA GLN A 97 -24.19 -7.42 14.34
C GLN A 97 -22.68 -7.23 14.19
N MET A 98 -22.24 -6.19 13.47
CA MET A 98 -20.83 -5.87 13.32
C MET A 98 -20.14 -5.62 14.67
N VAL A 99 -20.71 -4.77 15.54
CA VAL A 99 -20.13 -4.50 16.88
C VAL A 99 -20.18 -5.71 17.81
N ARG A 100 -21.08 -6.68 17.56
CA ARG A 100 -21.09 -7.96 18.30
C ARG A 100 -19.97 -8.88 17.85
N LEU A 101 -19.70 -8.93 16.55
CA LEU A 101 -18.70 -9.80 15.95
C LEU A 101 -17.28 -9.24 16.13
N VAL A 102 -17.13 -7.92 16.02
CA VAL A 102 -15.88 -7.19 16.19
C VAL A 102 -16.07 -6.02 17.16
N PRO A 103 -16.04 -6.27 18.48
CA PRO A 103 -16.27 -5.22 19.50
C PRO A 103 -15.16 -4.16 19.60
N GLY A 104 -14.09 -4.31 18.83
CA GLY A 104 -12.93 -3.43 18.80
C GLY A 104 -12.89 -2.50 17.59
N GLU A 105 -13.92 -2.46 16.76
CA GLU A 105 -13.94 -1.68 15.51
C GLU A 105 -14.58 -0.29 15.74
N PRO A 106 -13.79 0.80 15.80
CA PRO A 106 -14.28 2.12 16.19
C PRO A 106 -15.30 2.73 15.20
N ILE A 107 -15.15 2.49 13.89
CA ILE A 107 -16.02 3.08 12.86
C ILE A 107 -17.44 2.51 12.93
N SER A 108 -17.60 1.24 13.27
CA SER A 108 -18.88 0.56 13.47
C SER A 108 -19.62 1.10 14.68
N HIS A 109 -18.90 1.34 15.79
CA HIS A 109 -19.46 2.00 16.97
C HIS A 109 -19.94 3.41 16.62
N TYR A 110 -19.14 4.21 15.90
CA TYR A 110 -19.57 5.52 15.45
C TYR A 110 -20.82 5.47 14.55
N ASN A 111 -20.85 4.57 13.57
CA ASN A 111 -21.99 4.43 12.67
C ASN A 111 -23.26 4.00 13.40
N LEU A 112 -23.14 3.07 14.35
CA LEU A 112 -24.26 2.64 15.18
C LEU A 112 -24.77 3.79 16.06
N GLY A 113 -23.86 4.56 16.68
CA GLY A 113 -24.21 5.76 17.45
C GLY A 113 -24.93 6.81 16.61
N TYR A 114 -24.46 7.06 15.39
CA TYR A 114 -25.10 7.97 14.44
C TYR A 114 -26.53 7.51 14.09
N LEU A 115 -26.71 6.22 13.80
CA LEU A 115 -28.01 5.64 13.49
C LEU A 115 -28.97 5.66 14.69
N TYR A 116 -28.48 5.40 15.91
CA TYR A 116 -29.27 5.54 17.13
C TYR A 116 -29.70 6.98 17.38
N ARG A 117 -28.82 7.96 17.12
CA ARG A 117 -29.16 9.37 17.21
C ARG A 117 -30.27 9.75 16.23
N LEU A 118 -30.18 9.29 14.97
CA LEU A 118 -31.26 9.49 13.98
C LEU A 118 -32.59 8.85 14.41
N ALA A 119 -32.53 7.72 15.13
CA ALA A 119 -33.69 7.05 15.70
C ALA A 119 -34.19 7.66 17.03
N GLY A 120 -33.59 8.76 17.52
CA GLY A 120 -33.94 9.40 18.78
C GLY A 120 -33.48 8.66 20.04
N ARG A 121 -32.64 7.63 19.90
CA ARG A 121 -32.11 6.81 21.01
C ARG A 121 -30.82 7.43 21.57
N THR A 122 -30.93 8.64 22.11
CA THR A 122 -29.76 9.47 22.48
C THR A 122 -28.83 8.83 23.52
N ALA A 123 -29.36 8.09 24.50
CA ALA A 123 -28.52 7.42 25.51
C ALA A 123 -27.63 6.35 24.86
N GLN A 124 -28.22 5.48 24.02
CA GLN A 124 -27.47 4.47 23.29
C GLN A 124 -26.48 5.12 22.32
N ALA A 125 -26.86 6.20 21.65
CA ALA A 125 -25.95 6.93 20.77
C ALA A 125 -24.71 7.44 21.51
N ARG A 126 -24.89 8.00 22.72
CA ARG A 126 -23.78 8.44 23.57
C ARG A 126 -22.83 7.28 23.89
N ASP A 127 -23.37 6.15 24.37
CA ASP A 127 -22.57 4.99 24.75
C ASP A 127 -21.69 4.50 23.59
N GLU A 128 -22.24 4.45 22.38
CA GLU A 128 -21.50 4.02 21.19
C GLU A 128 -20.43 5.05 20.75
N PHE A 129 -20.71 6.35 20.85
CA PHE A 129 -19.71 7.38 20.55
C PHE A 129 -18.57 7.41 21.57
N GLU A 130 -18.87 7.23 22.86
CA GLU A 130 -17.84 7.08 23.90
C GLU A 130 -16.97 5.85 23.64
N LYS A 131 -17.58 4.74 23.23
CA LYS A 131 -16.85 3.53 22.86
C LYS A 131 -15.95 3.73 21.65
N ALA A 132 -16.43 4.40 20.60
CA ALA A 132 -15.63 4.72 19.42
C ALA A 132 -14.41 5.59 19.78
N ALA A 133 -14.60 6.63 20.60
CA ALA A 133 -13.51 7.50 21.09
C ALA A 133 -12.50 6.77 22.00
N GLN A 134 -12.95 5.77 22.76
CA GLN A 134 -12.06 4.93 23.57
C GLN A 134 -11.23 3.96 22.72
N LEU A 135 -11.82 3.41 21.66
CA LEU A 135 -11.16 2.44 20.76
C LEU A 135 -10.13 3.12 19.85
N ASP A 136 -10.44 4.31 19.35
CA ASP A 136 -9.48 5.16 18.62
C ASP A 136 -9.47 6.57 19.22
N PRO A 137 -8.51 6.89 20.11
CA PRO A 137 -8.35 8.22 20.70
C PRO A 137 -8.03 9.34 19.69
N SER A 138 -7.66 9.00 18.46
CA SER A 138 -7.42 9.96 17.38
C SER A 138 -8.65 10.23 16.53
N PHE A 139 -9.74 9.49 16.74
CA PHE A 139 -10.99 9.60 15.97
C PHE A 139 -11.80 10.82 16.44
N ALA A 140 -11.92 11.83 15.59
CA ALA A 140 -12.45 13.14 15.96
C ALA A 140 -13.98 13.20 15.91
N ALA A 141 -14.61 12.49 14.97
CA ALA A 141 -16.03 12.52 14.70
C ALA A 141 -16.88 12.14 15.91
N PRO A 142 -16.55 11.14 16.74
CA PRO A 142 -17.28 10.86 17.97
C PRO A 142 -17.34 12.07 18.92
N HIS A 143 -16.24 12.81 19.09
CA HIS A 143 -16.20 13.99 19.97
C HIS A 143 -17.13 15.11 19.49
N PHE A 144 -17.28 15.31 18.17
CA PHE A 144 -18.26 16.25 17.63
C PHE A 144 -19.70 15.82 17.93
N GLN A 145 -19.99 14.51 17.88
CA GLN A 145 -21.30 13.98 18.20
C GLN A 145 -21.61 14.10 19.70
N LEU A 146 -20.65 13.77 20.56
CA LEU A 146 -20.75 13.91 22.03
C LEU A 146 -20.92 15.37 22.44
N PHE A 147 -20.18 16.30 21.84
CA PHE A 147 -20.38 17.74 22.02
C PHE A 147 -21.84 18.14 21.78
N ASN A 148 -22.40 17.74 20.64
CA ASN A 148 -23.79 18.07 20.30
C ASN A 148 -24.78 17.46 21.30
N ILE A 149 -24.58 16.20 21.70
CA ILE A 149 -25.42 15.53 22.71
C ILE A 149 -25.36 16.26 24.06
N ASN A 150 -24.15 16.62 24.51
CA ASN A 150 -23.95 17.34 25.79
C ASN A 150 -24.59 18.74 25.75
N ARG A 151 -24.42 19.46 24.64
CA ARG A 151 -25.02 20.77 24.42
C ARG A 151 -26.55 20.70 24.47
N ASP A 152 -27.14 19.73 23.76
CA ASP A 152 -28.59 19.56 23.69
C ASP A 152 -29.17 19.10 25.05
N ALA A 153 -28.36 18.44 25.89
CA ALA A 153 -28.70 18.08 27.27
C ALA A 153 -28.47 19.20 28.32
N GLY A 154 -27.91 20.35 27.92
CA GLY A 154 -27.56 21.45 28.84
C GLY A 154 -26.30 21.24 29.67
N ALA A 155 -25.55 20.17 29.41
CA ALA A 155 -24.31 19.80 30.09
C ALA A 155 -23.12 20.63 29.54
N SER A 156 -23.03 21.88 29.99
CA SER A 156 -22.14 22.90 29.38
C SER A 156 -20.65 22.60 29.56
N ASP A 157 -20.26 22.04 30.71
CA ASP A 157 -18.86 21.72 30.99
C ASP A 157 -18.38 20.53 30.16
N GLU A 158 -19.18 19.48 30.05
CA GLU A 158 -18.91 18.30 29.23
C GLU A 158 -18.89 18.67 27.74
N ALA A 159 -19.83 19.51 27.28
CA ALA A 159 -19.82 20.02 25.91
C ALA A 159 -18.51 20.77 25.61
N ALA A 160 -18.07 21.67 26.50
CA ALA A 160 -16.83 22.42 26.30
C ALA A 160 -15.59 21.51 26.23
N ARG A 161 -15.55 20.43 27.02
CA ARG A 161 -14.47 19.42 26.96
C ARG A 161 -14.44 18.71 25.61
N GLU A 162 -15.57 18.16 25.18
CA GLU A 162 -15.68 17.45 23.90
C GLU A 162 -15.32 18.36 22.70
N GLN A 163 -15.77 19.61 22.72
CA GLN A 163 -15.42 20.60 21.71
C GLN A 163 -13.92 20.87 21.68
N THR A 164 -13.28 20.98 22.84
CA THR A 164 -11.84 21.21 22.94
C THR A 164 -11.05 20.04 22.36
N VAL A 165 -11.46 18.81 22.65
CA VAL A 165 -10.85 17.60 22.10
C VAL A 165 -11.05 17.52 20.59
N PHE A 166 -12.28 17.71 20.10
CA PHE A 166 -12.58 17.72 18.67
C PHE A 166 -11.73 18.74 17.91
N LEU A 167 -11.63 19.98 18.39
CA LEU A 167 -10.84 21.02 17.75
C LEU A 167 -9.33 20.77 17.85
N ARG A 168 -8.86 20.09 18.90
CA ARG A 168 -7.46 19.66 18.98
C ARG A 168 -7.19 18.58 17.94
N LEU A 169 -8.00 17.53 17.90
CA LEU A 169 -7.85 16.43 16.93
C LEU A 169 -7.97 16.94 15.49
N LYS A 170 -8.93 17.82 15.18
CA LYS A 170 -9.03 18.43 13.85
C LYS A 170 -7.84 19.31 13.48
N ARG A 171 -7.14 19.90 14.45
CA ARG A 171 -5.89 20.64 14.21
C ARG A 171 -4.71 19.70 14.02
N GLU A 172 -4.64 18.62 14.78
CA GLU A 172 -3.65 17.55 14.61
C GLU A 172 -3.83 16.85 13.25
N GLN A 173 -5.08 16.68 12.81
CA GLN A 173 -5.46 16.17 11.49
C GLN A 173 -5.48 17.27 10.41
N ALA A 174 -5.21 18.54 10.72
CA ALA A 174 -5.21 19.61 9.71
C ALA A 174 -3.94 19.49 8.86
N GLY A 175 -4.01 18.60 7.87
CA GLY A 175 -2.88 18.12 7.11
C GLY A 175 -2.90 16.62 6.87
N ALA A 176 -3.75 15.87 7.59
CA ALA A 176 -3.92 14.44 7.36
C ALA A 176 -4.46 14.18 5.96
N VAL A 177 -3.78 13.25 5.29
CA VAL A 177 -3.98 12.83 3.92
C VAL A 177 -5.43 12.44 3.59
N VAL A 178 -6.10 11.68 4.45
CA VAL A 178 -7.51 11.33 4.27
C VAL A 178 -8.35 12.08 5.29
N PRO A 179 -9.34 12.92 4.88
CA PRO A 179 -10.36 13.39 5.78
C PRO A 179 -11.03 12.17 6.39
N GLU A 180 -11.05 12.09 7.71
CA GLU A 180 -11.79 11.11 8.49
C GLU A 180 -13.01 10.52 7.75
N ASP A 181 -12.83 9.32 7.19
CA ASP A 181 -13.89 8.61 6.48
C ASP A 181 -14.62 7.70 7.47
N VAL A 182 -15.85 8.10 7.76
CA VAL A 182 -16.72 7.36 8.68
C VAL A 182 -17.45 6.20 8.01
N ASP A 183 -17.23 5.98 6.71
CA ASP A 183 -17.81 4.89 5.92
C ASP A 183 -16.76 3.83 5.52
N TRP A 184 -15.49 4.07 5.82
CA TRP A 184 -14.40 3.16 5.50
C TRP A 184 -13.79 2.51 6.76
N SER A 185 -13.49 1.22 6.66
CA SER A 185 -12.65 0.47 7.61
C SER A 185 -12.01 -0.70 6.86
N ARG A 186 -11.06 -1.41 7.48
CA ARG A 186 -10.49 -2.65 6.91
C ARG A 186 -11.53 -3.73 6.52
N TYR A 187 -12.76 -3.63 7.03
CA TYR A 187 -13.85 -4.54 6.70
C TYR A 187 -14.64 -4.10 5.46
N ALA A 188 -14.28 -2.98 4.84
CA ALA A 188 -14.71 -2.61 3.49
C ALA A 188 -13.85 -3.25 2.39
N GLU A 189 -12.70 -3.83 2.76
CA GLU A 189 -11.75 -4.42 1.82
C GLU A 189 -12.00 -5.89 1.52
N ILE A 190 -11.37 -6.37 0.44
CA ILE A 190 -11.42 -7.77 0.02
C ILE A 190 -11.00 -8.71 1.15
N VAL A 191 -11.65 -9.87 1.20
CA VAL A 191 -11.34 -10.94 2.15
C VAL A 191 -10.19 -11.76 1.59
N ASP A 192 -9.01 -11.54 2.12
CA ASP A 192 -7.80 -12.28 1.75
C ASP A 192 -7.04 -12.75 3.01
N PRO A 193 -7.52 -13.79 3.71
CA PRO A 193 -6.79 -14.36 4.82
C PRO A 193 -5.53 -15.05 4.30
N ALA A 194 -4.41 -14.85 5.01
CA ALA A 194 -3.16 -15.58 4.78
C ALA A 194 -3.46 -17.08 4.62
N GLU A 195 -3.23 -17.61 3.42
CA GLU A 195 -3.40 -19.04 3.21
C GLU A 195 -2.25 -19.72 3.99
N PRO A 196 -2.52 -20.70 4.86
CA PRO A 196 -1.44 -21.41 5.53
C PRO A 196 -0.54 -21.95 4.45
N ALA A 197 0.76 -21.61 4.52
CA ALA A 197 1.77 -22.00 3.54
C ALA A 197 1.45 -23.43 3.11
N GLN A 198 0.98 -23.58 1.87
CA GLN A 198 0.81 -24.92 1.34
C GLN A 198 2.18 -25.55 1.51
N SER A 199 2.23 -26.74 2.09
CA SER A 199 3.42 -27.56 2.00
C SER A 199 3.57 -27.87 0.53
N ILE A 200 4.15 -26.92 -0.21
CA ILE A 200 4.84 -27.19 -1.44
C ILE A 200 5.87 -28.19 -0.96
N GLU A 201 5.61 -29.48 -1.20
CA GLU A 201 6.66 -30.49 -1.13
C GLU A 201 7.81 -29.87 -1.89
N ALA A 202 8.86 -29.47 -1.17
CA ALA A 202 9.96 -28.73 -1.73
C ALA A 202 10.46 -29.53 -2.92
N SER A 203 10.03 -29.13 -4.12
CA SER A 203 10.62 -29.65 -5.34
C SER A 203 12.08 -29.32 -5.17
N PRO A 204 12.99 -30.31 -5.21
CA PRO A 204 14.39 -30.07 -4.91
C PRO A 204 14.80 -28.88 -5.74
N ALA A 205 15.17 -27.78 -5.07
CA ALA A 205 15.36 -26.49 -5.69
C ALA A 205 16.21 -26.73 -6.94
N ALA A 206 15.63 -26.44 -8.11
CA ALA A 206 16.36 -26.58 -9.36
C ALA A 206 17.68 -25.84 -9.14
N THR A 207 18.81 -26.50 -9.35
CA THR A 207 20.10 -25.87 -9.11
C THR A 207 20.16 -24.65 -10.03
N LEU A 208 20.05 -23.45 -9.45
CA LEU A 208 20.09 -22.21 -10.20
C LEU A 208 21.44 -22.14 -10.90
N ALA A 209 21.43 -22.29 -12.22
CA ALA A 209 22.58 -22.09 -13.06
C ALA A 209 22.59 -20.62 -13.46
N PHE A 210 23.53 -19.86 -12.90
CA PHE A 210 23.75 -18.47 -13.26
C PHE A 210 24.76 -18.41 -14.39
N ASP A 211 24.37 -17.79 -15.51
CA ASP A 211 25.26 -17.50 -16.63
C ASP A 211 25.53 -15.99 -16.68
N ASP A 212 26.80 -15.60 -16.66
CA ASP A 212 27.19 -14.21 -16.86
C ASP A 212 26.87 -13.79 -18.29
N ARG A 213 25.96 -12.83 -18.45
CA ARG A 213 25.63 -12.22 -19.75
C ARG A 213 25.92 -10.73 -19.72
N ARG A 214 26.62 -10.27 -20.75
CA ARG A 214 26.82 -8.83 -20.96
C ARG A 214 25.55 -8.25 -21.55
N VAL A 215 24.84 -7.48 -20.75
CA VAL A 215 23.57 -6.83 -21.12
C VAL A 215 23.82 -5.49 -21.84
N ALA A 216 24.81 -4.70 -21.42
CA ALA A 216 25.08 -3.39 -22.01
C ALA A 216 26.56 -2.96 -21.89
N GLU A 217 26.98 -1.99 -22.72
CA GLU A 217 28.31 -1.39 -22.70
C GLU A 217 28.27 0.14 -22.66
N GLY A 218 29.36 0.76 -22.19
CA GLY A 218 29.50 2.21 -22.12
C GLY A 218 28.82 2.88 -20.92
N PHE A 219 28.55 2.11 -19.87
CA PHE A 219 28.02 2.57 -18.59
C PHE A 219 29.16 2.67 -17.57
N ASP A 220 29.15 3.72 -16.74
CA ASP A 220 30.10 3.85 -15.64
C ASP A 220 29.74 2.85 -14.52
N PRO A 221 30.61 1.86 -14.22
CA PRO A 221 30.31 0.85 -13.21
C PRO A 221 30.12 1.41 -11.79
N GLN A 222 30.60 2.63 -11.49
CA GLN A 222 30.44 3.23 -10.17
C GLN A 222 29.07 3.85 -9.93
N THR A 223 28.35 4.15 -11.01
CA THR A 223 27.05 4.82 -10.98
C THR A 223 25.97 4.03 -11.71
N ALA A 224 26.30 2.83 -12.16
CA ALA A 224 25.39 1.97 -12.89
C ALA A 224 24.30 1.40 -11.99
N GLY A 225 23.11 1.24 -12.55
CA GLY A 225 22.02 0.48 -11.95
C GLY A 225 21.15 -0.16 -13.02
N LEU A 226 20.30 -1.08 -12.58
CA LEU A 226 19.41 -1.86 -13.44
C LEU A 226 18.04 -1.98 -12.78
N LEU A 227 17.01 -2.02 -13.62
CA LEU A 227 15.63 -2.25 -13.23
C LEU A 227 15.00 -3.21 -14.23
N VAL A 228 14.23 -4.18 -13.73
CA VAL A 228 13.42 -5.10 -14.54
C VAL A 228 11.99 -4.59 -14.55
N LEU A 229 11.39 -4.49 -15.73
CA LEU A 229 10.02 -4.02 -15.94
C LEU A 229 9.53 -4.48 -17.32
N ASP A 230 8.23 -4.53 -17.53
CA ASP A 230 7.63 -4.79 -18.85
C ASP A 230 7.30 -3.44 -19.52
N VAL A 231 8.18 -2.94 -20.38
CA VAL A 231 8.09 -1.55 -20.86
C VAL A 231 6.98 -1.39 -21.91
N ASP A 232 6.70 -2.42 -22.70
CA ASP A 232 5.68 -2.36 -23.77
C ASP A 232 4.42 -3.19 -23.51
N ALA A 233 4.29 -3.75 -22.31
CA ALA A 233 3.16 -4.53 -21.83
C ALA A 233 2.90 -5.79 -22.67
N ASP A 234 3.97 -6.44 -23.12
CA ASP A 234 3.90 -7.69 -23.90
C ASP A 234 3.93 -8.96 -23.02
N GLY A 235 4.07 -8.78 -21.69
CA GLY A 235 4.16 -9.84 -20.69
C GLY A 235 5.56 -10.43 -20.53
N ARG A 236 6.59 -9.85 -21.14
CA ARG A 236 7.99 -10.28 -21.02
C ARG A 236 8.80 -9.23 -20.28
N PRO A 237 9.74 -9.65 -19.42
CA PRO A 237 10.61 -8.72 -18.73
C PRO A 237 11.60 -8.06 -19.70
N ASP A 238 11.67 -6.75 -19.65
CA ASP A 238 12.70 -5.92 -20.24
C ASP A 238 13.63 -5.37 -19.15
N LEU A 239 14.73 -4.75 -19.58
CA LEU A 239 15.72 -4.13 -18.70
C LEU A 239 15.83 -2.64 -18.97
N LEU A 240 15.76 -1.83 -17.92
CA LEU A 240 16.19 -0.43 -17.95
C LEU A 240 17.52 -0.33 -17.22
N VAL A 241 18.56 0.03 -17.97
CA VAL A 241 19.92 0.21 -17.44
C VAL A 241 20.32 1.67 -17.51
N TRP A 242 20.96 2.16 -16.45
CA TRP A 242 21.48 3.52 -16.41
C TRP A 242 22.88 3.58 -15.82
N SER A 243 23.54 4.70 -16.06
CA SER A 243 24.62 5.25 -15.26
C SER A 243 24.45 6.77 -15.24
N ARG A 244 25.35 7.52 -14.58
CA ARG A 244 25.18 8.98 -14.46
C ARG A 244 24.96 9.68 -15.80
N ASP A 245 25.63 9.22 -16.86
CA ASP A 245 25.63 9.90 -18.17
C ASP A 245 24.70 9.29 -19.21
N ARG A 246 23.94 8.23 -18.89
CA ARG A 246 23.13 7.52 -19.88
C ARG A 246 22.02 6.67 -19.24
N VAL A 247 20.89 6.59 -19.92
CA VAL A 247 19.83 5.61 -19.69
C VAL A 247 19.58 4.84 -20.99
N ARG A 248 19.21 3.57 -20.90
CA ARG A 248 18.86 2.72 -22.05
C ARG A 248 17.86 1.64 -21.66
N VAL A 249 16.86 1.45 -22.53
CA VAL A 249 15.96 0.30 -22.49
C VAL A 249 16.54 -0.84 -23.33
N ILE A 250 16.41 -2.07 -22.85
CA ILE A 250 16.81 -3.30 -23.53
C ILE A 250 15.62 -4.26 -23.47
N ARG A 251 14.99 -4.48 -24.61
CA ARG A 251 13.84 -5.39 -24.70
C ARG A 251 14.27 -6.83 -24.65
N HIS A 252 13.46 -7.64 -23.98
CA HIS A 252 13.61 -9.09 -23.87
C HIS A 252 15.00 -9.53 -23.35
N GLY A 253 15.72 -8.61 -22.69
CA GLY A 253 17.04 -8.82 -22.11
C GLY A 253 18.24 -8.65 -23.04
N ASP A 254 18.07 -8.50 -24.36
CA ASP A 254 19.19 -8.41 -25.31
C ASP A 254 18.99 -7.48 -26.51
N GLU A 255 17.85 -6.80 -26.65
CA GLU A 255 17.56 -5.89 -27.77
C GLU A 255 17.57 -4.41 -27.34
N PRO A 256 18.67 -3.65 -27.57
CA PRO A 256 18.72 -2.23 -27.24
C PRO A 256 17.67 -1.41 -27.98
N VAL A 257 16.99 -0.52 -27.27
CA VAL A 257 16.04 0.45 -27.84
C VAL A 257 16.73 1.81 -27.96
N ASP A 258 16.85 2.30 -29.19
CA ASP A 258 17.53 3.58 -29.51
C ASP A 258 16.61 4.81 -29.45
N ARG A 259 15.30 4.60 -29.23
CA ARG A 259 14.28 5.67 -29.22
C ARG A 259 13.25 5.42 -28.12
N SER A 260 13.70 5.55 -26.88
CA SER A 260 12.89 5.49 -25.67
C SER A 260 12.51 6.87 -25.14
N ASP A 261 13.05 7.95 -25.71
CA ASP A 261 12.95 9.33 -25.24
C ASP A 261 13.64 9.59 -23.88
N LEU A 262 14.49 8.65 -23.44
CA LEU A 262 15.36 8.75 -22.27
C LEU A 262 16.82 9.04 -22.61
N GLU A 263 17.18 9.05 -23.90
CA GLU A 263 18.58 9.11 -24.37
C GLU A 263 19.30 10.41 -24.01
N ASP A 264 18.55 11.48 -23.70
CA ASP A 264 19.07 12.79 -23.30
C ASP A 264 19.12 13.00 -21.79
N VAL A 265 18.60 12.06 -20.99
CA VAL A 265 18.63 12.15 -19.53
C VAL A 265 20.07 11.97 -19.02
N ARG A 266 20.53 12.90 -18.19
CA ARG A 266 21.89 12.94 -17.61
C ARG A 266 21.83 13.19 -16.11
N GLY A 267 22.95 13.00 -15.43
CA GLY A 267 23.07 13.16 -13.99
C GLY A 267 22.30 12.10 -13.20
N VAL A 268 21.98 10.94 -13.78
CA VAL A 268 21.09 9.94 -13.17
C VAL A 268 21.73 9.35 -11.92
N ARG A 269 20.96 9.29 -10.84
CA ARG A 269 21.34 8.73 -9.54
C ARG A 269 20.62 7.41 -9.28
N ALA A 270 19.32 7.37 -9.55
CA ALA A 270 18.47 6.19 -9.40
C ALA A 270 17.22 6.34 -10.26
N ILE A 271 16.57 5.22 -10.57
CA ILE A 271 15.28 5.17 -11.26
C ILE A 271 14.37 4.20 -10.50
N ALA A 272 13.12 4.59 -10.27
CA ALA A 272 12.09 3.74 -9.69
C ALA A 272 10.90 3.64 -10.66
N ALA A 273 10.42 2.42 -10.91
CA ALA A 273 9.23 2.20 -11.74
C ALA A 273 7.97 2.01 -10.89
N GLY A 274 6.86 2.56 -11.37
CA GLY A 274 5.53 2.44 -10.77
C GLY A 274 4.50 3.06 -11.72
N ASP A 275 3.28 2.53 -11.75
CA ASP A 275 2.17 3.05 -12.57
C ASP A 275 1.44 4.16 -11.78
N TYR A 276 1.92 5.41 -11.88
CA TYR A 276 1.37 6.50 -11.07
C TYR A 276 0.12 7.13 -11.68
N ASP A 277 -0.11 6.95 -12.99
CA ASP A 277 -1.32 7.45 -13.66
C ASP A 277 -2.39 6.37 -13.91
N ASN A 278 -2.16 5.16 -13.39
CA ASN A 278 -3.07 4.02 -13.38
C ASN A 278 -3.48 3.61 -14.81
N ASP A 279 -2.57 3.76 -15.79
CA ASP A 279 -2.81 3.42 -17.19
C ASP A 279 -2.39 1.98 -17.57
N GLY A 280 -1.83 1.24 -16.61
CA GLY A 280 -1.41 -0.15 -16.74
C GLY A 280 0.01 -0.31 -17.31
N LEU A 281 0.74 0.78 -17.55
CA LEU A 281 2.13 0.76 -17.97
C LEU A 281 3.04 1.22 -16.84
N PRO A 282 4.24 0.63 -16.67
CA PRO A 282 5.17 1.10 -15.66
C PRO A 282 5.75 2.45 -16.08
N ASP A 283 5.43 3.50 -15.32
CA ASP A 283 6.05 4.82 -15.43
C ASP A 283 7.34 4.89 -14.61
N LEU A 284 8.08 6.00 -14.73
CA LEU A 284 9.35 6.18 -14.04
C LEU A 284 9.38 7.45 -13.20
N CYS A 285 9.90 7.33 -11.98
CA CYS A 285 10.54 8.43 -11.27
C CYS A 285 12.05 8.35 -11.51
N ILE A 286 12.62 9.33 -12.19
CA ILE A 286 14.07 9.44 -12.42
C ILE A 286 14.64 10.47 -11.46
N LEU A 287 15.58 10.03 -10.63
CA LEU A 287 16.37 10.89 -9.76
C LEU A 287 17.64 11.30 -10.48
N THR A 288 17.85 12.61 -10.60
CA THR A 288 19.07 13.20 -11.15
C THR A 288 19.78 14.05 -10.11
N ASP A 289 20.96 14.58 -10.46
CA ASP A 289 21.65 15.60 -9.66
C ASP A 289 20.83 16.89 -9.49
N GLU A 290 19.86 17.16 -10.39
CA GLU A 290 18.99 18.34 -10.35
C GLU A 290 17.70 18.11 -9.54
N GLY A 291 17.36 16.86 -9.25
CA GLY A 291 16.16 16.48 -8.50
C GLY A 291 15.39 15.32 -9.14
N ALA A 292 14.15 15.12 -8.69
CA ALA A 292 13.25 14.08 -9.15
C ALA A 292 12.41 14.55 -10.35
N SER A 293 12.07 13.63 -11.26
CA SER A 293 11.19 13.92 -12.39
C SER A 293 10.43 12.67 -12.82
N LEU A 294 9.17 12.86 -13.21
CA LEU A 294 8.29 11.77 -13.66
C LEU A 294 8.29 11.65 -15.18
N PHE A 295 8.20 10.41 -15.66
CA PHE A 295 8.10 10.07 -17.07
C PHE A 295 6.99 9.05 -17.24
N ALA A 296 5.96 9.42 -17.99
CA ALA A 296 4.86 8.54 -18.32
C ALA A 296 5.24 7.61 -19.48
N ASN A 297 4.99 6.32 -19.32
CA ASN A 297 5.24 5.33 -20.36
C ASN A 297 4.12 5.37 -21.41
N ARG A 298 4.50 5.32 -22.69
CA ARG A 298 3.62 5.32 -23.85
C ARG A 298 3.93 4.11 -24.74
N LYS A 299 3.99 2.93 -24.11
CA LYS A 299 4.29 1.61 -24.71
C LYS A 299 5.67 1.57 -25.37
N GLY A 300 6.72 1.76 -24.57
CA GLY A 300 8.10 1.71 -25.07
C GLY A 300 8.79 3.07 -25.17
N THR A 301 8.05 4.18 -25.05
CA THR A 301 8.61 5.54 -25.06
C THR A 301 8.17 6.30 -23.82
N PHE A 302 9.03 7.18 -23.31
CA PHE A 302 8.83 7.84 -22.02
C PHE A 302 8.70 9.35 -22.18
N VAL A 303 7.52 9.88 -21.86
CA VAL A 303 7.23 11.31 -21.98
C VAL A 303 7.30 11.95 -20.61
N ARG A 304 8.16 12.96 -20.44
CA ARG A 304 8.27 13.71 -19.18
C ARG A 304 6.89 14.27 -18.78
N ALA A 305 6.40 13.87 -17.61
CA ALA A 305 5.15 14.34 -17.06
C ALA A 305 5.34 15.68 -16.31
N PRO A 306 4.41 16.65 -16.46
CA PRO A 306 4.46 17.92 -15.74
C PRO A 306 4.00 17.72 -14.29
N ALA A 307 4.91 17.26 -13.42
CA ALA A 307 4.66 17.10 -11.99
C ALA A 307 5.52 18.08 -11.18
N ALA A 308 4.90 18.78 -10.22
CA ALA A 308 5.59 19.66 -9.29
C ALA A 308 6.19 18.82 -8.14
N LEU A 309 7.36 18.24 -8.38
CA LEU A 309 8.11 17.52 -7.34
C LEU A 309 9.07 18.45 -6.59
N PRO A 310 9.33 18.19 -5.29
CA PRO A 310 10.20 19.02 -4.49
C PRO A 310 11.65 18.94 -4.98
N SER A 311 12.36 20.07 -4.94
CA SER A 311 13.79 20.10 -5.15
C SER A 311 14.52 19.42 -3.98
N GLY A 312 15.58 18.68 -4.26
CA GLY A 312 16.38 18.03 -3.24
C GLY A 312 17.41 17.10 -3.85
N ARG A 313 18.37 16.67 -3.03
CA ARG A 313 19.30 15.62 -3.41
C ARG A 313 18.79 14.30 -2.84
N PHE A 314 18.25 13.48 -3.72
CA PHE A 314 17.70 12.18 -3.38
C PHE A 314 18.67 11.06 -3.78
N ASN A 315 18.69 10.00 -2.96
CA ASN A 315 19.50 8.80 -3.14
C ASN A 315 18.63 7.61 -3.57
N ALA A 316 17.36 7.58 -3.16
CA ALA A 316 16.39 6.55 -3.53
C ALA A 316 15.00 7.16 -3.72
N ALA A 317 14.20 6.51 -4.56
CA ALA A 317 12.78 6.77 -4.72
C ALA A 317 12.02 5.46 -4.54
N LEU A 318 10.85 5.52 -3.91
CA LEU A 318 9.95 4.37 -3.76
C LEU A 318 8.54 4.77 -4.16
N TRP A 319 7.86 3.86 -4.84
CA TRP A 319 6.42 3.92 -5.06
C TRP A 319 5.74 3.05 -4.02
N LEU A 320 4.69 3.56 -3.39
CA LEU A 320 3.85 2.83 -2.43
C LEU A 320 2.48 3.48 -2.37
N ASP A 321 1.44 2.71 -2.05
CA ASP A 321 0.12 3.26 -1.71
C ASP A 321 0.13 3.61 -0.21
N TYR A 322 0.56 4.83 0.14
CA TYR A 322 0.82 5.18 1.53
C TYR A 322 -0.48 5.34 2.34
N ASP A 323 -1.55 5.81 1.71
CA ASP A 323 -2.82 6.10 2.35
C ASP A 323 -3.96 5.10 2.04
N HIS A 324 -3.68 4.08 1.22
CA HIS A 324 -4.60 3.01 0.82
C HIS A 324 -5.74 3.52 -0.07
N ASP A 325 -5.47 4.54 -0.88
CA ASP A 325 -6.42 5.09 -1.86
C ASP A 325 -6.26 4.52 -3.28
N TYR A 326 -5.25 3.66 -3.47
CA TYR A 326 -4.89 2.98 -4.71
C TYR A 326 -4.23 3.82 -5.80
N ASP A 327 -3.86 5.06 -5.49
CA ASP A 327 -2.93 5.82 -6.31
C ASP A 327 -1.51 5.64 -5.74
N LEU A 328 -0.53 5.30 -6.59
CA LEU A 328 0.86 5.17 -6.12
C LEU A 328 1.41 6.53 -5.71
N ASP A 329 1.79 6.63 -4.43
CA ASP A 329 2.49 7.74 -3.82
C ASP A 329 4.01 7.59 -3.98
N LEU A 330 4.71 8.71 -3.91
CA LEU A 330 6.14 8.78 -4.16
C LEU A 330 6.91 9.22 -2.91
N MET A 331 7.73 8.32 -2.36
CA MET A 331 8.75 8.68 -1.38
C MET A 331 10.06 9.04 -2.07
N LEU A 332 10.56 10.25 -1.81
CA LEU A 332 11.87 10.71 -2.25
C LEU A 332 12.81 10.76 -1.04
N LEU A 333 13.83 9.91 -1.04
CA LEU A 333 14.65 9.64 0.13
C LEU A 333 16.03 10.24 -0.04
N GLY A 334 16.43 11.10 0.89
CA GLY A 334 17.66 11.87 0.82
C GLY A 334 17.71 13.00 1.84
N SER A 335 18.26 14.15 1.45
CA SER A 335 18.43 15.30 2.33
C SER A 335 17.66 16.52 1.81
N PRO A 336 16.45 16.78 2.32
CA PRO A 336 15.63 15.98 3.25
C PRO A 336 14.79 14.89 2.55
N ASN A 337 14.26 13.93 3.33
CA ASN A 337 13.22 13.01 2.86
C ASN A 337 11.92 13.74 2.54
N ARG A 338 11.16 13.22 1.58
CA ARG A 338 9.84 13.71 1.17
C ARG A 338 8.88 12.56 0.95
N LEU A 339 7.63 12.74 1.37
CA LEU A 339 6.51 11.91 0.97
C LEU A 339 5.58 12.77 0.12
N MET A 340 5.43 12.37 -1.14
CA MET A 340 4.60 13.05 -2.13
C MET A 340 3.37 12.19 -2.41
N ARG A 341 2.22 12.61 -1.91
CA ARG A 341 0.96 11.90 -2.14
C ARG A 341 0.41 12.22 -3.52
N ASN A 342 0.00 11.21 -4.28
CA ASN A 342 -0.64 11.34 -5.57
C ASN A 342 -2.15 11.56 -5.38
N ASN A 343 -2.67 12.70 -5.83
CA ASN A 343 -4.11 13.01 -5.74
C ASN A 343 -4.79 12.85 -7.11
N GLY A 344 -4.29 11.89 -7.91
CA GLY A 344 -4.65 11.69 -9.31
C GLY A 344 -4.56 12.98 -10.13
N ARG A 345 -5.70 13.44 -10.66
CA ARG A 345 -5.77 14.64 -11.52
C ARG A 345 -5.37 15.94 -10.82
N ALA A 346 -5.41 16.00 -9.48
CA ALA A 346 -4.97 17.17 -8.74
C ALA A 346 -3.43 17.23 -8.58
N GLY A 347 -2.71 16.18 -8.99
CA GLY A 347 -1.26 16.09 -8.90
C GLY A 347 -0.76 15.72 -7.51
N PHE A 348 0.52 16.01 -7.24
CA PHE A 348 1.17 15.60 -5.99
C PHE A 348 1.07 16.65 -4.88
N SER A 349 0.82 16.22 -3.63
CA SER A 349 0.91 17.04 -2.42
C SER A 349 2.03 16.57 -1.49
N ASP A 350 2.62 17.48 -0.70
CA ASP A 350 3.69 17.15 0.25
C ASP A 350 3.09 16.77 1.61
N GLU A 351 3.15 15.47 1.92
CA GLU A 351 2.65 14.86 3.16
C GLU A 351 3.79 14.37 4.06
N THR A 352 4.99 14.92 3.87
CA THR A 352 6.20 14.53 4.63
C THR A 352 6.01 14.58 6.14
N ARG A 353 5.11 15.46 6.64
CA ARG A 353 4.85 15.63 8.07
C ARG A 353 4.12 14.45 8.71
N ASP A 354 3.40 13.67 7.91
CA ASP A 354 2.54 12.58 8.37
C ASP A 354 3.31 11.25 8.44
N PHE A 355 4.43 11.16 7.72
CA PHE A 355 5.34 10.01 7.82
C PHE A 355 6.39 10.22 8.92
N PRO A 356 6.57 9.26 9.84
CA PRO A 356 7.45 9.41 11.01
C PRO A 356 8.92 9.16 10.66
N PHE A 357 9.46 9.84 9.65
CA PHE A 357 10.85 9.68 9.21
C PHE A 357 11.81 9.77 10.39
N ALA A 358 12.69 8.77 10.49
CA ALA A 358 13.74 8.79 11.48
C ALA A 358 14.83 9.75 11.00
N ALA A 359 15.48 10.46 11.92
CA ALA A 359 16.59 11.32 11.57
C ALA A 359 17.75 10.50 10.98
N GLY A 360 18.37 11.04 9.93
CA GLY A 360 19.51 10.47 9.22
C GLY A 360 19.38 10.60 7.70
N GLU A 361 20.48 10.44 6.97
CA GLU A 361 20.46 10.36 5.51
C GLU A 361 20.13 8.93 5.07
N VAL A 362 19.01 8.76 4.37
CA VAL A 362 18.61 7.46 3.81
C VAL A 362 19.48 7.15 2.58
N THR A 363 20.05 5.94 2.58
CA THR A 363 20.96 5.47 1.52
C THR A 363 20.33 4.43 0.61
N ALA A 364 19.38 3.66 1.13
CA ALA A 364 18.60 2.68 0.38
C ALA A 364 17.27 2.42 1.11
N ALA A 365 16.27 1.97 0.39
CA ALA A 365 15.01 1.55 0.98
C ALA A 365 14.32 0.52 0.08
N ALA A 366 13.38 -0.22 0.66
CA ALA A 366 12.57 -1.20 -0.03
C ALA A 366 11.14 -1.19 0.54
N VAL A 367 10.18 -1.43 -0.33
CA VAL A 367 8.78 -1.67 0.01
C VAL A 367 8.59 -3.18 0.16
N LEU A 368 7.90 -3.64 1.20
CA LEU A 368 7.74 -5.06 1.47
C LEU A 368 6.55 -5.36 2.39
N ASP A 369 5.99 -6.56 2.26
CA ASP A 369 5.02 -7.09 3.20
C ASP A 369 5.75 -7.95 4.25
N VAL A 370 6.12 -7.35 5.38
CA VAL A 370 6.88 -8.06 6.42
C VAL A 370 6.04 -9.16 7.07
N VAL A 371 4.71 -8.98 7.09
CA VAL A 371 3.81 -10.12 7.34
C VAL A 371 3.03 -10.36 6.06
N PRO A 372 3.17 -11.54 5.43
CA PRO A 372 2.44 -11.87 4.22
C PRO A 372 0.93 -11.71 4.39
N ASP A 373 0.27 -11.36 3.28
CA ASP A 373 -1.19 -11.26 3.18
C ASP A 373 -1.83 -10.34 4.24
N GLN A 374 -1.11 -9.31 4.67
CA GLN A 374 -1.68 -8.20 5.41
C GLN A 374 -2.03 -7.07 4.45
N PRO A 375 -3.11 -6.31 4.72
CA PRO A 375 -3.50 -5.21 3.86
C PRO A 375 -2.54 -4.02 3.90
N GLY A 376 -1.55 -4.00 4.79
CA GLY A 376 -0.59 -2.90 4.93
C GLY A 376 0.72 -3.22 4.24
N THR A 377 1.35 -2.22 3.62
CA THR A 377 2.63 -2.37 2.93
C THR A 377 3.72 -1.65 3.73
N ASP A 378 4.69 -2.39 4.24
CA ASP A 378 5.73 -1.86 5.11
C ASP A 378 6.88 -1.24 4.30
N VAL A 379 7.69 -0.40 4.95
CA VAL A 379 8.87 0.21 4.32
C VAL A 379 10.11 -0.06 5.17
N ALA A 380 11.14 -0.66 4.59
CA ALA A 380 12.44 -0.81 5.21
C ALA A 380 13.40 0.27 4.69
N MET A 381 14.08 0.99 5.58
CA MET A 381 15.05 2.04 5.21
C MET A 381 16.41 1.80 5.85
N ALA A 382 17.46 1.89 5.04
CA ALA A 382 18.85 1.93 5.46
C ALA A 382 19.37 3.37 5.52
N TYR A 383 20.28 3.63 6.46
CA TYR A 383 20.80 4.97 6.71
C TYR A 383 22.33 4.99 6.64
N ALA A 384 22.90 6.16 6.33
CA ALA A 384 24.34 6.34 6.25
C ALA A 384 25.06 6.17 7.61
N ASP A 385 24.43 6.63 8.69
CA ASP A 385 25.06 6.85 10.00
C ASP A 385 24.41 6.08 11.16
N ARG A 386 23.37 5.30 10.88
CA ARG A 386 22.62 4.54 11.90
C ARG A 386 22.10 3.21 11.35
N ALA A 387 21.66 2.34 12.26
CA ALA A 387 20.98 1.11 11.91
C ALA A 387 19.67 1.41 11.17
N GLY A 388 19.24 0.45 10.34
CA GLY A 388 18.01 0.53 9.57
C GLY A 388 16.77 0.69 10.45
N VAL A 389 15.71 1.19 9.83
CA VAL A 389 14.39 1.35 10.46
C VAL A 389 13.35 0.69 9.56
N LEU A 390 12.50 -0.12 10.16
CA LEU A 390 11.32 -0.71 9.55
C LEU A 390 10.10 0.11 9.94
N TYR A 391 9.36 0.61 8.96
CA TYR A 391 8.13 1.34 9.15
C TYR A 391 6.97 0.38 8.92
N ARG A 392 6.31 -0.02 10.01
CA ARG A 392 5.16 -0.93 9.96
C ARG A 392 3.91 -0.16 9.59
N ASP A 393 3.26 -0.57 8.50
CA ASP A 393 2.00 0.03 8.09
C ASP A 393 0.85 -0.43 9.01
N ARG A 394 0.12 0.55 9.54
CA ARG A 394 -1.06 0.38 10.40
C ARG A 394 -2.35 0.79 9.68
N LEU A 395 -2.28 0.93 8.36
CA LEU A 395 -3.31 1.41 7.44
C LEU A 395 -3.64 2.89 7.65
N ALA A 396 -4.36 3.46 6.68
CA ALA A 396 -4.83 4.85 6.71
C ALA A 396 -3.70 5.87 6.94
N GLY A 397 -2.57 5.70 6.23
CA GLY A 397 -1.42 6.60 6.32
C GLY A 397 -0.61 6.51 7.62
N ARG A 398 -0.89 5.55 8.50
CA ARG A 398 -0.22 5.47 9.81
C ARG A 398 0.91 4.45 9.80
N TYR A 399 2.14 4.92 9.95
CA TYR A 399 3.32 4.07 10.04
C TYR A 399 3.91 4.08 11.44
N GLU A 400 4.39 2.92 11.89
CA GLU A 400 5.05 2.74 13.17
C GLU A 400 6.53 2.39 12.97
N PRO A 401 7.49 3.26 13.34
CA PRO A 401 8.90 2.96 13.21
C PRO A 401 9.34 1.91 14.22
N ARG A 402 10.07 0.91 13.75
CA ARG A 402 10.68 -0.18 14.52
C ARG A 402 12.16 -0.28 14.14
N PRO A 403 13.06 -0.63 15.10
CA PRO A 403 14.42 -0.99 14.75
C PRO A 403 14.43 -2.13 13.73
N LEU A 404 15.25 -2.01 12.69
CA LEU A 404 15.49 -3.09 11.73
C LEU A 404 16.86 -3.69 11.98
N ASP A 405 16.88 -4.73 12.82
CA ASP A 405 18.10 -5.45 13.15
C ASP A 405 18.67 -6.14 11.90
N GLY A 406 20.00 -6.23 11.81
CA GLY A 406 20.70 -6.81 10.66
C GLY A 406 21.01 -5.82 9.51
N VAL A 407 20.30 -4.70 9.42
CA VAL A 407 20.60 -3.61 8.46
C VAL A 407 21.55 -2.59 9.09
N ALA A 408 22.84 -2.72 8.78
CA ALA A 408 23.90 -1.87 9.30
C ALA A 408 23.93 -0.47 8.64
N PRO A 409 24.56 0.54 9.28
CA PRO A 409 24.83 1.82 8.64
C PRO A 409 25.62 1.66 7.34
N GLY A 410 25.29 2.48 6.33
CA GLY A 410 26.04 2.58 5.06
C GLY A 410 25.71 1.50 4.02
N VAL A 411 24.63 0.73 4.23
CA VAL A 411 24.05 -0.13 3.18
C VAL A 411 23.63 0.73 1.98
N ARG A 412 24.01 0.31 0.77
CA ARG A 412 23.82 1.07 -0.47
C ARG A 412 22.67 0.59 -1.33
N ALA A 413 22.24 -0.65 -1.15
CA ALA A 413 21.02 -1.17 -1.75
C ALA A 413 20.32 -2.09 -0.75
N LEU A 414 19.00 -2.04 -0.78
CA LEU A 414 18.11 -2.87 0.00
C LEU A 414 17.10 -3.45 -0.98
N VAL A 415 17.03 -4.78 -1.05
CA VAL A 415 16.13 -5.50 -1.96
C VAL A 415 15.24 -6.39 -1.11
N ALA A 416 13.96 -6.41 -1.41
CA ALA A 416 12.95 -7.19 -0.71
C ALA A 416 12.37 -8.24 -1.66
N GLU A 417 12.65 -9.51 -1.40
CA GLU A 417 12.27 -10.64 -2.24
C GLU A 417 12.11 -11.88 -1.35
N ASP A 418 11.23 -12.82 -1.72
CA ASP A 418 11.12 -14.12 -1.07
C ASP A 418 12.20 -15.05 -1.64
N VAL A 419 13.38 -15.07 -0.99
CA VAL A 419 14.59 -15.73 -1.55
C VAL A 419 14.65 -17.22 -1.25
N ASP A 420 13.94 -17.69 -0.23
CA ASP A 420 13.86 -19.11 0.10
C ASP A 420 12.50 -19.77 -0.26
N HIS A 421 11.59 -18.99 -0.85
CA HIS A 421 10.29 -19.41 -1.34
C HIS A 421 9.38 -19.94 -0.22
N ASP A 422 9.50 -19.37 0.99
CA ASP A 422 8.65 -19.71 2.14
C ASP A 422 7.37 -18.86 2.22
N GLY A 423 7.24 -17.88 1.32
CA GLY A 423 6.12 -16.94 1.24
C GLY A 423 6.29 -15.68 2.09
N ALA A 424 7.33 -15.58 2.91
CA ALA A 424 7.70 -14.37 3.63
C ALA A 424 8.72 -13.55 2.83
N VAL A 425 8.49 -12.25 2.72
CA VAL A 425 9.44 -11.37 2.02
C VAL A 425 10.69 -11.18 2.88
N ASP A 426 11.85 -11.57 2.35
CA ASP A 426 13.16 -11.45 2.97
C ASP A 426 13.84 -10.13 2.59
N LEU A 427 14.96 -9.82 3.24
CA LEU A 427 15.77 -8.66 2.91
C LEU A 427 17.19 -9.04 2.50
N MET A 428 17.61 -8.53 1.34
CA MET A 428 18.99 -8.56 0.88
C MET A 428 19.61 -7.17 1.00
N THR A 429 20.75 -7.09 1.68
CA THR A 429 21.50 -5.84 1.86
C THR A 429 22.79 -5.88 1.06
N VAL A 430 23.09 -4.80 0.36
CA VAL A 430 24.36 -4.62 -0.37
C VAL A 430 25.17 -3.53 0.29
N ALA A 431 26.33 -3.91 0.83
CA ALA A 431 27.34 -3.01 1.38
C ALA A 431 28.63 -3.10 0.53
N PRO A 432 29.56 -2.13 0.61
CA PRO A 432 30.71 -2.06 -0.29
C PRO A 432 31.60 -3.32 -0.39
N ALA A 433 31.57 -4.21 0.61
CA ALA A 433 32.39 -5.43 0.63
C ALA A 433 31.60 -6.71 0.96
N SER A 434 30.27 -6.62 1.08
CA SER A 434 29.46 -7.77 1.48
C SER A 434 28.03 -7.63 1.01
N VAL A 435 27.47 -8.75 0.59
CA VAL A 435 26.03 -8.94 0.44
C VAL A 435 25.56 -9.81 1.60
N ARG A 436 24.46 -9.43 2.25
CA ARG A 436 23.86 -10.23 3.33
C ARG A 436 22.39 -10.49 3.05
N ILE A 437 21.95 -11.69 3.40
CA ILE A 437 20.55 -12.11 3.34
C ILE A 437 20.03 -12.20 4.78
N LEU A 438 18.88 -11.58 5.02
CA LEU A 438 18.14 -11.61 6.27
C LEU A 438 16.79 -12.29 6.01
N LEU A 439 16.58 -13.47 6.57
CA LEU A 439 15.34 -14.23 6.39
C LEU A 439 14.25 -13.73 7.33
N ASN A 440 13.02 -13.64 6.83
CA ASN A 440 11.89 -13.13 7.57
C ASN A 440 11.12 -14.23 8.31
N HIS A 441 11.48 -14.44 9.58
CA HIS A 441 10.73 -15.34 10.46
C HIS A 441 9.72 -14.57 11.29
N GLN A 442 8.47 -14.50 10.81
CA GLN A 442 7.34 -13.90 11.52
C GLN A 442 7.60 -12.43 11.93
N ALA A 443 7.94 -11.60 10.94
CA ALA A 443 8.28 -10.19 11.12
C ALA A 443 9.57 -9.92 11.89
N ARG A 444 10.51 -10.87 11.88
CA ARG A 444 11.87 -10.71 12.39
C ARG A 444 12.85 -11.14 11.34
N PHE A 445 13.89 -10.33 11.14
CA PHE A 445 14.90 -10.55 10.13
C PHE A 445 16.14 -11.20 10.74
N ASP A 446 16.34 -12.49 10.49
CA ASP A 446 17.46 -13.27 10.99
C ASP A 446 18.57 -13.42 9.93
N PRO A 447 19.85 -13.18 10.25
CA PRO A 447 20.93 -13.35 9.28
C PRO A 447 21.08 -14.82 8.84
N ALA A 448 21.01 -15.09 7.54
CA ALA A 448 21.12 -16.45 6.99
C ALA A 448 22.40 -16.70 6.19
N ALA A 449 22.83 -15.73 5.39
CA ALA A 449 24.04 -15.87 4.57
C ALA A 449 24.78 -14.54 4.43
N THR A 450 26.10 -14.61 4.30
CA THR A 450 26.96 -13.49 3.92
C THR A 450 27.85 -13.92 2.77
N LEU A 451 27.67 -13.30 1.62
CA LEU A 451 28.54 -13.49 0.46
C LEU A 451 29.70 -12.49 0.58
N ALA A 452 30.85 -12.99 1.02
CA ALA A 452 32.08 -12.21 1.13
C ALA A 452 32.82 -12.20 -0.21
N GLY A 453 33.25 -11.03 -0.66
CA GLY A 453 34.11 -10.91 -1.85
C GLY A 453 33.38 -10.69 -3.18
N ALA A 454 32.14 -10.16 -3.15
CA ALA A 454 31.47 -9.64 -4.34
C ALA A 454 32.26 -8.45 -4.93
N ARG A 455 33.28 -8.72 -5.74
CA ARG A 455 33.78 -7.72 -6.70
C ARG A 455 32.61 -7.43 -7.62
N SER A 456 32.00 -6.26 -7.44
CA SER A 456 30.97 -5.68 -8.30
C SER A 456 29.82 -6.63 -8.67
N LEU A 457 28.98 -6.98 -7.69
CA LEU A 457 27.58 -7.22 -8.03
C LEU A 457 26.92 -5.83 -8.09
N ALA A 458 26.99 -5.23 -9.27
CA ALA A 458 26.01 -4.22 -9.67
C ALA A 458 24.76 -5.03 -10.01
N LEU A 459 23.90 -5.20 -9.00
CA LEU A 459 22.49 -5.52 -9.22
C LEU A 459 21.77 -4.21 -9.50
#